data_AF-A0A914XUB2-F1
#
_entry.id   AF-A0A914XUB2-F1
#
_cell.length_a   1.000
_cell.length_b   1.000
_cell.length_c   1.000
_cell.angle_alpha   90.00
_cell.angle_beta   90.00
_cell.angle_gamma   90.00
#
_symmetry.space_group_name_H-M   'P 1'
#
loop_
_entity.id
_entity.type
_entity.pdbx_description
1 polymer ?
#
loop_
_entity_poly.entity_id
_entity_poly.type
_entity_poly.pdbx_seq_one_letter_code
_entity_poly.pdbx_strand_id
1 'polypeptide(L)'
;MYKNYFFQRGFSGGKYKVVEIPYFYGDFWYMEVERYWTEYQQRNPRHLFPVQLLMNIKDSMNDPVNKELMLIVDLMSPQQQSKATKLPLQDLCPTIECNIIADREAFLMHQRANGFSFQTIQHAHLSTKRLCYAIKNGYMCTDNNNL
;
A
#
# COMPACT_ATOMS: atom_id res chain seq x y z
N MET A 1 11.43 -6.44 14.78
CA MET A 1 10.37 -6.40 15.81
C MET A 1 9.18 -5.72 15.15
N TYR A 2 8.07 -6.43 14.93
CA TYR A 2 6.84 -5.80 14.42
C TYR A 2 6.11 -5.16 15.59
N LYS A 3 5.56 -3.96 15.39
CA LYS A 3 4.79 -3.26 16.41
C LYS A 3 3.47 -2.81 15.80
N ASN A 4 2.43 -2.84 16.60
CA ASN A 4 1.18 -2.20 16.26
C ASN A 4 1.39 -0.68 16.17
N TYR A 5 0.76 -0.04 15.19
CA TYR A 5 0.96 1.34 14.76
C TYR A 5 1.00 2.36 15.91
N PHE A 6 0.25 2.14 16.99
CA PHE A 6 0.14 3.09 18.09
C PHE A 6 1.21 3.00 19.19
N PHE A 7 2.07 1.98 19.21
CA PHE A 7 3.15 1.93 20.21
C PHE A 7 4.34 2.83 19.87
N GLN A 8 4.41 3.40 18.65
CA GLN A 8 5.60 4.11 18.21
C GLN A 8 5.45 5.64 18.18
N ARG A 9 4.25 6.20 18.02
CA ARG A 9 4.10 7.66 17.78
C ARG A 9 2.98 8.43 18.47
N GLY A 10 2.15 7.83 19.31
CA GLY A 10 1.14 8.62 20.03
C GLY A 10 0.56 7.94 21.24
N PHE A 11 1.07 8.26 22.43
CA PHE A 11 0.34 8.65 23.65
C PHE A 11 1.35 8.83 24.80
N SER A 12 2.31 9.73 24.63
CA SER A 12 3.08 10.27 25.77
C SER A 12 2.52 11.65 26.13
N GLY A 13 1.74 11.71 27.22
CA GLY A 13 1.50 12.96 27.95
C GLY A 13 0.54 13.98 27.33
N GLY A 14 -0.68 13.57 26.96
CA GLY A 14 -1.83 14.49 26.89
C GLY A 14 -1.81 15.62 25.84
N LYS A 15 -0.83 15.64 24.93
CA LYS A 15 -0.79 16.59 23.80
C LYS A 15 -1.19 15.85 22.53
N TYR A 16 -2.24 16.33 21.86
CA TYR A 16 -2.68 15.86 20.54
C TYR A 16 -1.57 16.13 19.51
N LYS A 17 -0.55 15.28 19.42
CA LYS A 17 0.26 15.21 18.22
C LYS A 17 -0.59 14.51 17.18
N VAL A 18 -0.88 15.22 16.09
CA VAL A 18 -1.57 14.68 14.93
C VAL A 18 -0.90 13.36 14.55
N VAL A 19 -1.68 12.29 14.49
CA VAL A 19 -1.20 10.98 14.04
C VAL A 19 -0.92 11.13 12.55
N GLU A 20 0.35 11.08 12.15
CA GLU A 20 0.77 11.09 10.75
C GLU A 20 0.61 9.68 10.16
N ILE A 21 -0.60 9.38 9.69
CA ILE A 21 -0.95 8.11 9.06
C ILE A 21 -0.31 8.08 7.66
N PRO A 22 0.56 7.11 7.35
CA PRO A 22 1.03 6.90 5.99
C PRO A 22 -0.17 6.70 5.07
N TYR A 23 -0.15 7.38 3.93
CA TYR A 23 -1.25 7.37 2.97
C TYR A 23 -0.83 6.57 1.74
N PHE A 24 -1.30 5.32 1.65
CA PHE A 24 -1.03 4.47 0.50
C PHE A 24 -2.29 4.35 -0.39
N TYR A 25 -2.09 4.43 -1.70
CA TYR A 25 -3.18 4.33 -2.66
C TYR A 25 -3.89 2.97 -2.57
N GLY A 26 -5.22 3.00 -2.46
CA GLY A 26 -6.05 1.79 -2.37
C GLY A 26 -5.94 1.03 -1.04
N ASP A 27 -5.30 1.62 -0.01
CA ASP A 27 -5.26 1.02 1.31
C ASP A 27 -6.56 1.26 2.10
N PHE A 28 -6.67 0.57 3.24
CA PHE A 28 -7.82 0.68 4.15
C PHE A 28 -7.97 2.08 4.79
N TRP A 29 -6.87 2.72 5.19
CA TRP A 29 -6.89 4.03 5.85
C TRP A 29 -7.19 5.18 4.90
N TYR A 30 -6.73 5.09 3.66
CA TYR A 30 -7.17 5.94 2.57
C TYR A 30 -8.70 5.96 2.53
N MET A 31 -9.32 4.78 2.44
CA MET A 31 -10.77 4.64 2.36
C MET A 31 -11.49 5.14 3.61
N GLU A 32 -10.99 4.78 4.80
CA GLU A 32 -11.60 5.19 6.07
C GLU A 32 -11.52 6.71 6.31
N VAL A 33 -10.36 7.32 6.02
CA VAL A 33 -10.18 8.77 6.15
C VAL A 33 -11.11 9.51 5.19
N GLU A 34 -11.18 9.11 3.93
CA GLU A 34 -12.10 9.69 2.93
C GLU A 34 -13.57 9.53 3.34
N ARG A 35 -13.94 8.36 3.87
CA ARG A 35 -15.31 8.11 4.36
C ARG A 35 -15.66 9.03 5.53
N TYR A 36 -14.83 9.08 6.57
CA TYR A 36 -15.09 9.94 7.72
C TYR A 36 -15.06 11.43 7.35
N TRP A 37 -14.20 11.82 6.41
CA TRP A 37 -14.15 13.19 5.90
C TRP A 37 -15.46 13.57 5.20
N THR A 38 -15.96 12.71 4.32
CA THR A 38 -17.24 12.91 3.63
C THR A 38 -18.40 13.01 4.61
N GLU A 39 -18.47 12.09 5.59
CA GLU A 39 -19.49 12.13 6.65
C GLU A 39 -19.42 13.41 7.50
N TYR A 40 -18.20 13.87 7.81
CA TYR A 40 -17.99 15.10 8.56
C TYR A 40 -18.48 16.32 7.78
N GLN A 41 -18.14 16.43 6.49
CA GLN A 41 -18.55 17.53 5.63
C GLN A 41 -20.07 17.62 5.47
N GLN A 42 -20.75 16.47 5.32
CA GLN A 42 -22.21 16.42 5.23
C GLN A 42 -22.89 16.91 6.52
N ARG A 43 -22.31 16.60 7.68
CA ARG A 43 -22.88 16.97 8.99
C ARG A 43 -22.51 18.38 9.44
N ASN A 44 -21.36 18.89 9.01
CA ASN A 44 -20.79 20.15 9.50
C ASN A 44 -20.19 20.98 8.34
N PRO A 45 -21.00 21.52 7.42
CA PRO A 45 -20.50 22.20 6.22
C PRO A 45 -19.76 23.52 6.49
N ARG A 46 -19.73 24.02 7.73
CA ARG A 46 -19.15 25.32 8.12
C ARG A 46 -18.02 25.25 9.15
N HIS A 47 -17.62 24.07 9.62
CA HIS A 47 -16.57 23.94 10.64
C HIS A 47 -15.19 23.62 10.04
N LEU A 48 -14.18 24.38 10.50
CA LEU A 48 -12.80 24.35 10.00
C LEU A 48 -11.89 23.35 10.73
N PHE A 49 -12.29 22.85 11.90
CA PHE A 49 -11.46 21.96 12.71
C PHE A 49 -12.16 20.62 12.96
N PRO A 50 -11.70 19.52 12.34
CA PRO A 50 -12.41 18.26 12.38
C PRO A 50 -11.92 17.41 13.56
N VAL A 51 -12.08 17.90 14.79
CA VAL A 51 -11.72 17.13 16.01
C VAL A 51 -12.46 15.80 16.05
N GLN A 52 -13.74 15.79 15.65
CA GLN A 52 -14.55 14.58 15.56
C GLN A 52 -14.00 13.56 14.54
N LEU A 53 -13.47 14.03 13.40
CA LEU A 53 -12.82 13.16 12.40
C LEU A 53 -11.62 12.44 13.02
N LEU A 54 -10.77 13.18 13.74
CA LEU A 54 -9.58 12.61 14.38
C LEU A 54 -9.96 11.61 15.48
N MET A 55 -11.04 11.85 16.22
CA MET A 55 -11.58 10.90 17.20
C MET A 55 -12.08 9.62 16.52
N ASN A 56 -12.86 9.75 15.44
CA ASN A 56 -13.40 8.60 14.71
C ASN A 56 -12.27 7.74 14.10
N ILE A 57 -11.27 8.38 13.49
CA ILE A 57 -10.09 7.67 12.96
C ILE A 57 -9.34 6.96 14.09
N LYS A 58 -9.13 7.62 15.23
CA LYS A 58 -8.47 7.03 16.39
C LYS A 58 -9.25 5.82 16.92
N ASP A 59 -10.57 5.90 16.98
CA ASP A 59 -11.40 4.79 17.48
C ASP A 59 -11.35 3.61 16.51
N SER A 60 -11.48 3.87 15.20
CA SER A 60 -11.29 2.84 14.15
C SER A 60 -9.90 2.20 14.22
N MET A 61 -8.85 2.98 14.49
CA MET A 61 -7.49 2.46 14.68
C MET A 61 -7.32 1.66 15.96
N ASN A 62 -8.14 1.93 16.97
CA ASN A 62 -8.09 1.24 18.25
C ASN A 62 -8.94 -0.02 18.29
N ASP A 63 -9.80 -0.22 17.30
CA ASP A 63 -10.57 -1.43 17.10
C ASP A 63 -9.63 -2.66 17.06
N PRO A 64 -9.87 -3.69 17.90
CA PRO A 64 -9.04 -4.88 17.95
C PRO A 64 -8.87 -5.58 16.60
N VAL A 65 -9.91 -5.58 15.76
CA VAL A 65 -9.88 -6.19 14.42
C VAL A 65 -8.92 -5.41 13.53
N ASN A 66 -9.07 -4.09 13.47
CA ASN A 66 -8.21 -3.24 12.63
C ASN A 66 -6.74 -3.25 13.10
N LYS A 67 -6.51 -3.46 14.40
CA LYS A 67 -5.17 -3.59 14.99
C LYS A 67 -4.42 -4.84 14.53
N GLU A 68 -5.11 -5.95 14.32
CA GLU A 68 -4.50 -7.21 13.90
C GLU A 68 -4.21 -7.27 12.40
N LEU A 69 -4.94 -6.49 11.60
CA LEU A 69 -4.78 -6.42 10.14
C LEU A 69 -3.60 -5.54 9.68
N MET A 70 -2.92 -4.89 10.62
CA MET A 70 -1.92 -3.86 10.33
C MET A 70 -0.55 -4.15 10.94
N LEU A 71 0.47 -4.20 10.08
CA LEU A 71 1.84 -4.43 10.47
C LEU A 71 2.70 -3.21 10.11
N ILE A 72 3.29 -2.57 11.14
CA ILE A 72 4.46 -1.71 10.90
C ILE A 72 5.72 -2.54 11.03
N VAL A 73 6.57 -2.43 10.02
CA VAL A 73 7.88 -3.07 10.00
C VAL A 73 8.96 -1.98 10.07
N ASP A 74 9.62 -1.88 11.23
CA ASP A 74 10.84 -1.10 11.37
C ASP A 74 12.01 -1.82 10.70
N LEU A 75 12.44 -1.32 9.54
CA LEU A 75 13.58 -1.87 8.79
C LEU A 75 14.93 -1.38 9.33
N MET A 76 14.95 -0.31 10.14
CA MET A 76 16.15 0.28 10.73
C MET A 76 15.99 0.41 12.24
N SER A 77 17.03 0.08 13.00
CA SER A 77 17.05 0.28 14.44
C SER A 77 17.03 1.78 14.80
N PRO A 78 16.58 2.14 16.02
CA PRO A 78 16.61 3.54 16.46
C PRO A 78 18.02 4.17 16.42
N GLN A 79 19.08 3.37 16.64
CA GLN A 79 20.46 3.86 16.54
C GLN A 79 20.92 4.11 15.10
N GLN A 80 20.37 3.37 14.12
CA GLN A 80 20.62 3.61 12.70
C GLN A 80 19.86 4.85 12.22
N GLN A 81 18.63 5.06 12.68
CA GLN A 81 17.82 6.23 12.35
C GLN A 81 18.45 7.54 12.85
N SER A 82 19.01 7.56 14.06
CA SER A 82 19.64 8.76 14.63
C SER A 82 20.98 9.14 14.00
N LYS A 83 21.64 8.18 13.34
CA LYS A 83 22.90 8.37 12.58
C LYS A 83 22.67 8.52 11.07
N ALA A 84 21.42 8.46 10.61
CA ALA A 84 21.10 8.53 9.20
C ALA A 84 21.23 9.97 8.70
N THR A 85 22.43 10.37 8.29
CA THR A 85 22.62 11.36 7.23
C THR A 85 22.15 10.69 5.95
N LYS A 86 20.84 10.69 5.70
CA LYS A 86 20.26 9.99 4.55
C LYS A 86 20.79 10.60 3.26
N LEU A 87 21.81 9.96 2.69
CA LEU A 87 22.04 10.08 1.25
C LEU A 87 20.70 9.75 0.56
N PRO A 88 20.37 10.43 -0.55
CA PRO A 88 19.17 10.10 -1.31
C PRO A 88 19.13 8.60 -1.60
N LEU A 89 17.96 7.99 -1.42
CA LEU A 89 17.76 6.60 -1.84
C LEU A 89 17.93 6.56 -3.36
N GLN A 90 18.88 5.76 -3.83
CA GLN A 90 19.10 5.52 -5.25
C GLN A 90 18.73 4.08 -5.55
N ASP A 91 17.68 3.90 -6.35
CA ASP A 91 17.38 2.61 -6.96
C ASP A 91 18.31 2.43 -8.16
N LEU A 92 19.05 1.32 -8.19
CA LEU A 92 19.98 0.99 -9.28
C LEU A 92 19.29 0.10 -10.34
N CYS A 93 18.08 -0.36 -10.07
CA CYS A 93 17.32 -1.16 -11.01
C CYS A 93 16.75 -0.25 -12.12
N PRO A 94 16.85 -0.65 -13.40
CA PRO A 94 16.15 0.06 -14.45
C PRO A 94 14.64 -0.09 -14.27
N THR A 95 13.89 0.90 -14.74
CA THR A 95 12.44 0.74 -14.89
C THR A 95 12.17 -0.27 -16.00
N ILE A 96 11.48 -1.36 -15.65
CA ILE A 96 11.02 -2.37 -16.60
C ILE A 96 9.55 -2.08 -16.87
N GLU A 97 9.24 -1.61 -18.07
CA GLU A 97 7.86 -1.49 -18.51
C GLU A 97 7.35 -2.88 -18.87
N CYS A 98 6.18 -3.28 -18.35
CA CYS A 98 5.62 -4.59 -18.66
C CYS A 98 4.10 -4.61 -18.43
N ASN A 99 3.30 -4.41 -19.49
CA ASN A 99 1.87 -4.14 -19.33
C ASN A 99 1.10 -5.31 -18.69
N ILE A 100 1.54 -6.56 -18.89
CA ILE A 100 0.86 -7.74 -18.32
C ILE A 100 0.98 -7.80 -16.79
N ILE A 101 2.05 -7.25 -16.22
CA ILE A 101 2.32 -7.25 -14.77
C ILE A 101 2.39 -5.83 -14.19
N ALA A 102 1.98 -4.81 -14.97
CA ALA A 102 1.98 -3.42 -14.55
C ALA A 102 1.09 -3.22 -13.31
N ASP A 103 -0.04 -3.93 -13.28
CA ASP A 103 -0.88 -4.05 -12.11
C ASP A 103 -1.63 -5.39 -12.10
N ARG A 104 -2.37 -5.63 -11.01
CA ARG A 104 -3.20 -6.82 -10.82
C ARG A 104 -4.28 -6.95 -11.90
N GLU A 105 -4.94 -5.86 -12.27
CA GLU A 105 -6.08 -5.91 -13.19
C GLU A 105 -5.63 -6.24 -14.61
N ALA A 106 -4.50 -5.71 -15.05
CA ALA A 106 -3.90 -6.05 -16.34
C ALA A 106 -3.59 -7.55 -16.44
N PHE A 107 -3.01 -8.13 -15.39
CA PHE A 107 -2.79 -9.57 -15.32
C PHE A 107 -4.11 -10.36 -15.36
N LEU A 108 -5.12 -9.96 -14.58
CA LEU A 108 -6.41 -10.64 -14.52
C LEU A 108 -7.19 -10.55 -15.84
N MET A 109 -7.14 -9.40 -16.53
CA MET A 109 -7.71 -9.25 -17.87
C MET A 109 -7.02 -10.18 -18.86
N HIS A 110 -5.69 -10.22 -18.84
CA HIS A 110 -4.92 -11.12 -19.70
C HIS A 110 -5.23 -12.60 -19.41
N GLN A 111 -5.31 -12.96 -18.13
CA GLN A 111 -5.69 -14.30 -17.69
C GLN A 111 -7.07 -14.70 -18.23
N ARG A 112 -8.07 -13.83 -18.10
CA ARG A 112 -9.45 -14.11 -18.56
C ARG A 112 -9.52 -14.22 -20.08
N ALA A 113 -8.83 -13.32 -20.80
CA ALA A 113 -8.82 -13.32 -22.27
C ALA A 113 -8.14 -14.56 -22.86
N ASN A 114 -7.11 -15.08 -22.20
CA ASN A 114 -6.29 -16.19 -22.71
C ASN A 114 -6.56 -17.54 -22.01
N GLY A 115 -7.59 -17.60 -21.17
CA GLY A 115 -8.01 -18.82 -20.47
C GLY A 115 -6.95 -19.38 -19.52
N PHE A 116 -6.16 -18.52 -18.86
CA PHE A 116 -5.22 -18.97 -17.83
C PHE A 116 -5.99 -19.46 -16.59
N SER A 117 -5.59 -20.61 -16.07
CA SER A 117 -6.19 -21.21 -14.88
C SER A 117 -5.11 -21.69 -13.92
N PHE A 118 -5.31 -21.38 -12.64
CA PHE A 118 -4.42 -21.76 -11.54
C PHE A 118 -5.14 -22.68 -10.53
N GLN A 119 -6.25 -23.31 -10.94
CA GLN A 119 -7.07 -24.17 -10.08
C GLN A 119 -6.46 -25.55 -9.82
N THR A 120 -5.58 -26.02 -10.71
CA THR A 120 -4.88 -27.30 -10.57
C THR A 120 -3.41 -27.10 -10.89
N ILE A 121 -2.54 -27.99 -10.39
CA ILE A 121 -1.09 -27.94 -10.67
C ILE A 121 -0.80 -28.00 -12.18
N GLN A 122 -1.53 -28.86 -12.90
CA GLN A 122 -1.36 -29.00 -14.35
C GLN A 122 -1.71 -27.71 -15.10
N HIS A 123 -2.86 -27.09 -14.77
CA HIS A 123 -3.26 -25.81 -15.36
C HIS A 123 -2.33 -24.66 -14.93
N ALA A 124 -1.88 -24.66 -13.67
CA ALA A 124 -0.93 -23.67 -13.18
C ALA A 124 0.39 -23.75 -13.94
N HIS A 125 0.96 -24.95 -14.15
CA HIS A 125 2.18 -25.11 -14.95
C HIS A 125 2.00 -24.62 -16.39
N LEU A 126 0.89 -24.96 -17.04
CA LEU A 126 0.62 -24.51 -18.40
C LEU A 126 0.45 -22.98 -18.47
N SER A 127 -0.32 -22.41 -17.55
CA SER A 127 -0.57 -20.96 -17.45
C SER A 127 0.73 -20.19 -17.16
N THR A 128 1.57 -20.68 -16.26
CA THR A 128 2.88 -20.10 -15.98
C THR A 128 3.80 -20.17 -17.20
N LYS A 129 3.87 -21.31 -17.92
CA LYS A 129 4.66 -21.40 -19.16
C LYS A 129 4.20 -20.39 -20.22
N ARG A 130 2.89 -20.23 -20.39
CA ARG A 130 2.31 -19.25 -21.32
C ARG A 130 2.59 -17.81 -20.89
N LEU A 131 2.48 -17.51 -19.59
CA LEU A 131 2.82 -16.21 -19.04
C LEU A 131 4.31 -15.87 -19.26
N CYS A 132 5.23 -16.80 -18.96
CA CYS A 132 6.66 -16.61 -19.22
C CYS A 132 6.94 -16.38 -20.71
N TYR A 133 6.24 -17.10 -21.60
CA TYR A 133 6.34 -16.87 -23.04
C TYR A 133 5.83 -15.48 -23.43
N ALA A 134 4.71 -15.03 -22.88
CA ALA A 134 4.16 -13.70 -23.15
C ALA A 134 5.10 -12.56 -22.69
N ILE A 135 5.68 -12.70 -21.49
CA ILE A 135 6.69 -11.76 -20.95
C ILE A 135 7.95 -11.76 -21.82
N LYS A 136 8.50 -12.94 -22.13
CA LYS A 136 9.77 -13.07 -22.86
C LYS A 136 9.69 -12.54 -24.28
N ASN A 137 8.58 -12.76 -24.98
CA ASN A 137 8.45 -12.35 -26.39
C ASN A 137 7.98 -10.91 -26.56
N GLY A 138 8.15 -10.08 -25.53
CA GLY A 138 7.99 -8.63 -25.64
C GLY A 138 6.59 -8.22 -26.12
N TYR A 139 5.57 -9.06 -25.93
CA TYR A 139 4.22 -8.69 -26.33
C TYR A 139 3.77 -7.39 -25.65
N MET A 140 4.43 -6.99 -24.55
CA MET A 140 4.02 -5.86 -23.73
C MET A 140 5.15 -5.28 -22.83
N CYS A 141 6.43 -5.67 -22.98
CA CYS A 141 7.51 -5.24 -22.06
C CYS A 141 8.72 -4.70 -22.82
N THR A 142 8.99 -3.41 -22.71
CA THR A 142 10.06 -2.68 -23.40
C THR A 142 11.13 -2.22 -22.42
N ASP A 143 12.39 -2.55 -22.70
CA ASP A 143 13.53 -1.94 -22.02
C ASP A 143 13.76 -0.55 -22.62
N ASN A 144 13.52 0.51 -21.85
CA ASN A 144 13.72 1.90 -22.25
C ASN A 144 15.22 2.29 -22.42
N ASN A 145 16.13 1.33 -22.46
CA ASN A 145 17.57 1.54 -22.58
C ASN A 145 18.09 1.53 -24.03
N ASN A 146 17.20 1.55 -25.03
CA ASN A 146 17.56 1.55 -26.47
C ASN A 146 17.05 2.80 -27.22
N LEU A 147 17.12 3.98 -26.61
CA LEU A 147 16.99 5.28 -27.29
C LEU A 147 18.22 6.14 -27.04
#